data_AF-A0A7C2XP19-F1
#
_entry.id   AF-A0A7C2XP19-F1
#
_cell.length_a   1.000
_cell.length_b   1.000
_cell.length_c   1.000
_cell.angle_alpha   90.00
_cell.angle_beta   90.00
_cell.angle_gamma   90.00
#
_symmetry.space_group_name_H-M   'P 1'
#
loop_
_entity.id
_entity.type
_entity.pdbx_description
1 polymer ?
#
loop_
_entity_poly.entity_id
_entity_poly.type
_entity_poly.pdbx_seq_one_letter_code
_entity_poly.pdbx_strand_id
1 'polypeptide(L)' 'MLEVTPLAAEKLKAYLTDNNIVSPVRVALMQGG' A
#
# COMPACT_ATOMS: atom_id res chain seq x y z
N MET A 1 -5.53 11.93 -10.75
CA MET A 1 -6.29 10.96 -9.93
C MET A 1 -5.32 9.85 -9.57
N LEU A 2 -5.24 9.46 -8.30
CA LEU A 2 -4.30 8.43 -7.85
C LEU A 2 -4.99 7.08 -8.04
N GLU A 3 -4.45 6.27 -8.94
CA GLU A 3 -5.00 4.95 -9.27
C GLU A 3 -4.13 3.85 -8.68
N VAL A 4 -4.78 2.83 -8.14
CA VAL A 4 -4.11 1.62 -7.65
C VAL A 4 -4.23 0.57 -8.74
N THR A 5 -3.10 0.14 -9.30
CA THR A 5 -3.11 -0.92 -10.30
C THR A 5 -3.48 -2.27 -9.67
N PRO A 6 -4.02 -3.23 -10.44
CA PRO A 6 -4.35 -4.55 -9.92
C PRO A 6 -3.15 -5.25 -9.27
N LEU A 7 -1.96 -5.13 -9.87
CA LEU A 7 -0.72 -5.70 -9.35
C LEU A 7 -0.34 -5.06 -8.00
N ALA A 8 -0.42 -3.73 -7.88
CA ALA A 8 -0.13 -3.05 -6.61
C ALA A 8 -1.09 -3.51 -5.50
N ALA A 9 -2.38 -3.67 -5.81
CA ALA A 9 -3.36 -4.16 -4.85
C ALA A 9 -3.07 -5.60 -4.38
N GLU A 10 -2.67 -6.50 -5.28
CA GLU A 10 -2.29 -7.88 -4.93
C GLU A 10 -1.09 -7.90 -3.98
N LYS A 11 0.00 -7.20 -4.33
CA LYS A 11 1.23 -7.22 -3.54
C LYS A 11 1.07 -6.54 -2.18
N LEU A 12 0.33 -5.44 -2.10
CA LEU A 12 0.05 -4.76 -0.84
C LEU A 12 -0.79 -5.65 0.09
N LYS A 13 -1.80 -6.34 -0.41
CA LYS A 13 -2.63 -7.26 0.39
C LYS A 13 -1.82 -8.45 0.93
N ALA A 14 -0.98 -9.04 0.09
CA ALA A 14 -0.08 -10.12 0.52
C ALA A 14 0.83 -9.64 1.67
N TYR A 15 1.51 -8.51 1.47
CA TYR A 15 2.38 -7.92 2.49
C TYR A 15 1.66 -7.65 3.82
N LEU A 16 0.47 -7.04 3.79
CA LEU A 16 -0.30 -6.77 5.00
C LEU A 16 -0.70 -8.08 5.72
N THR A 17 -1.08 -9.10 4.97
CA THR A 17 -1.47 -10.41 5.52
C THR A 17 -0.29 -11.11 6.16
N ASP A 18 0.84 -11.19 5.45
CA ASP A 18 2.07 -11.84 5.91
C ASP A 18 2.63 -11.21 7.20
N ASN A 19 2.39 -9.91 7.39
CA ASN A 19 2.85 -9.17 8.55
C ASN A 19 1.76 -8.98 9.62
N ASN A 20 0.60 -9.64 9.48
CA ASN A 20 -0.52 -9.55 10.43
C ASN A 20 -1.01 -8.09 10.65
N ILE A 21 -0.92 -7.25 9.62
CA ILE A 21 -1.28 -5.83 9.66
C ILE A 21 -2.74 -5.67 9.21
N VAL A 22 -3.62 -5.30 10.13
CA VAL A 22 -5.01 -4.94 9.84
C VAL A 22 -5.15 -3.42 9.93
N SER A 23 -4.84 -2.73 8.84
CA SER A 23 -4.89 -1.26 8.78
C SER A 23 -5.10 -0.75 7.35
N PRO A 24 -5.84 0.36 7.15
CA PRO A 24 -5.92 1.04 5.86
C PRO A 24 -4.55 1.56 5.39
N VAL A 25 -4.25 1.38 4.10
CA VAL A 25 -3.03 1.94 3.49
C VAL A 25 -3.21 3.44 3.26
N ARG A 26 -2.29 4.25 3.79
CA ARG A 26 -2.25 5.71 3.56
C ARG A 26 -1.07 6.05 2.66
N VAL A 27 -1.33 6.86 1.63
CA VAL A 27 -0.29 7.38 0.71
C VAL A 27 -0.08 8.85 1.03
N ALA A 28 1.18 9.22 1.29
CA ALA A 28 1.57 10.61 1.54
C ALA A 28 2.82 10.94 0.71
N LEU A 29 2.91 12.18 0.25
CA LEU A 29 4.14 12.71 -0.34
C LEU A 29 5.06 13.16 0.79
N MET A 30 6.32 12.73 0.76
CA MET A 30 7.35 13.20 1.69
C MET A 30 8.45 13.90 0.91
N GLN A 31 8.99 14.98 1.48
CA GLN A 31 10.13 15.69 0.88
C GLN A 31 11.36 14.79 0.94
N GLY A 32 11.86 14.37 -0.22
CA GLY A 32 13.17 13.72 -0.34
C GLY A 32 14.26 14.77 -0.20
N GLY A 33 15.21 14.52 0.72
CA GLY A 33 16.40 15.36 0.90
C GLY A 33 17.39 15.24 -0.24
#